data_AF-A0A1B6ERL3-F1
#
_entry.id   AF-A0A1B6ERL3-F1
#
_cell.length_a   1.000
_cell.length_b   1.000
_cell.length_c   1.000
_cell.angle_alpha   90.00
_cell.angle_beta   90.00
_cell.angle_gamma   90.00
#
_symmetry.space_group_name_H-M   'P 1'
#
loop_
_entity.id
_entity.type
_entity.pdbx_description
1 polymer ?
#
loop_
_entity_poly.entity_id
_entity_poly.type
_entity_poly.pdbx_seq_one_letter_code
_entity_poly.pdbx_strand_id
1 'polypeptide(L)'
;KGGKDLSEFNVKIFVGVEYECPRGHRFMCSAPDKVLKTSGSGLVKDNGNKVTGCDMPLYFPCPCRASKPLTAQLMRIHVVTPKAPVHVTLNPRVQPAPSPCPIFVTGCQEPMRLSQSAYWVLRLPYVYVGDQGPYLPPKDPIPPNYGRLLAGMYGISEVGCTDSKF
;
A
#
# COMPACT_ATOMS: atom_id res chain seq x y z
N LYS A 1 29.70 -0.71 -37.16
CA LYS A 1 28.31 -0.30 -36.87
C LYS A 1 27.91 -0.92 -35.54
N GLY A 2 28.06 -0.19 -34.44
CA GLY A 2 27.80 -0.69 -33.09
C GLY A 2 26.36 -0.41 -32.67
N GLY A 3 25.59 -1.47 -32.40
CA GLY A 3 24.36 -1.38 -31.61
C GLY A 3 24.76 -1.44 -30.14
N LYS A 4 24.53 -0.36 -29.39
CA LYS A 4 24.59 -0.41 -27.93
C LYS A 4 23.37 -1.19 -27.46
N ASP A 5 23.60 -2.34 -26.86
CA ASP A 5 22.66 -2.99 -25.95
C ASP A 5 22.24 -1.95 -24.89
N LEU A 6 21.01 -1.45 -25.00
CA LEU A 6 20.33 -0.84 -23.86
C LEU A 6 19.98 -2.00 -22.93
N SER A 7 20.93 -2.41 -22.09
CA SER A 7 20.69 -3.46 -21.10
C SER A 7 19.54 -3.03 -20.20
N GLU A 8 18.39 -3.67 -20.37
CA GLU A 8 17.18 -3.42 -19.58
C GLU A 8 17.49 -3.70 -18.10
N PHE A 9 17.53 -2.64 -17.29
CA PHE A 9 17.84 -2.74 -15.87
C PHE A 9 16.58 -3.11 -15.08
N ASN A 10 16.40 -4.40 -14.83
CA ASN A 10 15.24 -4.92 -14.09
C ASN A 10 15.50 -4.88 -12.58
N VAL A 11 14.65 -4.16 -11.84
CA VAL A 11 14.71 -4.07 -10.38
C VAL A 11 13.42 -4.60 -9.77
N LYS A 12 13.54 -5.39 -8.69
CA LYS A 12 12.39 -5.91 -7.95
C LYS A 12 12.19 -5.13 -6.66
N ILE A 13 10.96 -4.66 -6.45
CA ILE A 13 10.49 -4.04 -5.22
C ILE A 13 9.38 -4.91 -4.68
N PHE A 14 9.37 -5.16 -3.37
CA PHE A 14 8.29 -5.91 -2.74
C PHE A 14 7.36 -4.95 -2.01
N VAL A 15 6.06 -5.10 -2.24
CA VAL A 15 5.02 -4.29 -1.63
C VAL A 15 3.99 -5.20 -0.97
N GLY A 16 3.56 -4.86 0.24
CA GLY A 16 2.51 -5.56 0.98
C GLY A 16 1.49 -4.60 1.56
N VAL A 17 0.22 -5.01 1.54
CA VAL A 17 -0.92 -4.24 2.06
C VAL A 17 -1.58 -5.10 3.14
N GLU A 18 -1.34 -4.75 4.40
CA GLU A 18 -1.75 -5.55 5.57
C GLU A 18 -2.96 -4.96 6.28
N TYR A 19 -3.95 -5.81 6.49
CA TYR A 19 -5.19 -5.52 7.18
C TYR A 19 -5.18 -6.14 8.57
N GLU A 20 -5.84 -5.48 9.52
CA GLU A 20 -6.03 -5.95 10.89
C GLU A 20 -7.50 -5.81 11.30
N CYS A 21 -8.10 -6.86 11.85
CA CYS A 21 -9.46 -6.77 12.42
C CYS A 21 -9.43 -6.47 13.92
N PRO A 22 -10.57 -6.09 14.54
CA PRO A 22 -10.64 -5.79 15.99
C PRO A 22 -10.21 -6.95 16.92
N ARG A 23 -10.14 -8.18 16.42
CA ARG A 23 -9.61 -9.34 17.17
C ARG A 23 -8.09 -9.52 17.04
N GLY A 24 -7.41 -8.68 16.25
CA GLY A 24 -5.98 -8.77 15.98
C GLY A 24 -5.59 -9.76 14.88
N HIS A 25 -6.53 -10.35 14.14
CA HIS A 25 -6.17 -11.17 12.97
C HIS A 25 -5.62 -10.28 11.86
N ARG A 26 -4.46 -10.67 11.32
CA ARG A 26 -3.76 -9.97 10.26
C ARG A 26 -3.70 -10.80 9.00
N PHE A 27 -3.83 -10.15 7.85
CA PHE A 27 -3.68 -10.76 6.55
C PHE A 27 -3.28 -9.71 5.52
N MET A 28 -2.69 -10.15 4.41
CA MET A 28 -2.36 -9.26 3.30
C MET A 28 -3.35 -9.45 2.16
N CYS A 29 -3.56 -8.42 1.34
CA CYS A 29 -4.28 -8.55 0.07
C CYS A 29 -3.33 -8.37 -1.11
N SER A 30 -3.52 -9.17 -2.17
CA SER A 30 -2.77 -9.06 -3.43
C SER A 30 -3.54 -8.27 -4.50
N ALA A 31 -4.80 -7.93 -4.24
CA ALA A 31 -5.63 -7.06 -5.06
C ALA A 31 -6.75 -6.43 -4.20
N PRO A 32 -7.47 -5.43 -4.71
CA PRO A 32 -8.58 -4.80 -3.98
C PRO A 32 -9.67 -5.78 -3.51
N ASP A 33 -9.82 -6.91 -4.18
CA ASP A 33 -10.83 -7.94 -3.96
C ASP A 33 -10.26 -9.29 -3.47
N LYS A 34 -8.93 -9.39 -3.32
CA LYS A 34 -8.24 -10.69 -3.14
C LYS A 34 -7.29 -10.69 -1.95
N VAL A 35 -7.58 -11.54 -0.97
CA VAL A 35 -6.62 -11.90 0.09
C VAL A 35 -5.44 -12.66 -0.52
N LEU A 36 -4.23 -12.23 -0.18
CA LEU A 36 -3.00 -12.92 -0.54
C LEU A 36 -2.93 -14.25 0.22
N LYS A 37 -2.94 -15.35 -0.53
CA LYS A 37 -2.74 -16.70 0.00
C LYS A 37 -1.31 -17.14 -0.27
N THR A 38 -0.59 -17.54 0.77
CA THR A 38 0.70 -18.22 0.59
C THR A 38 0.44 -19.66 0.14
N SER A 39 1.21 -20.14 -0.83
CA SER A 39 1.27 -21.58 -1.07
C SER A 39 1.90 -22.26 0.15
N GLY A 40 1.67 -23.56 0.36
CA GLY A 40 2.28 -24.32 1.48
C GLY A 40 3.82 -24.30 1.51
N SER A 41 4.46 -23.82 0.44
CA SER A 41 5.91 -23.59 0.33
C SER A 41 6.36 -22.18 0.72
N GLY A 42 5.45 -21.29 1.13
CA GLY A 42 5.74 -19.87 1.40
C GLY A 42 5.93 -19.01 0.14
N LEU A 43 5.86 -19.61 -1.06
CA LEU A 43 6.00 -18.88 -2.32
C LEU A 43 4.71 -18.10 -2.64
N VAL A 44 4.87 -16.79 -2.85
CA VAL A 44 3.86 -15.88 -3.39
C VAL A 44 4.08 -15.77 -4.91
N LYS A 45 3.06 -16.12 -5.69
CA LYS A 45 3.10 -16.07 -7.17
C LYS A 45 2.38 -14.85 -7.76
N ASP A 46 1.71 -14.05 -6.94
CA ASP A 46 1.01 -12.85 -7.40
C ASP A 46 2.04 -11.72 -7.63
N ASN A 47 1.87 -10.93 -8.70
CA ASN A 47 2.65 -9.71 -8.93
C ASN A 47 1.99 -8.50 -8.22
N GLY A 48 2.78 -7.47 -7.92
CA GLY A 48 2.33 -6.31 -7.17
C GLY A 48 1.49 -5.29 -7.96
N ASN A 49 1.23 -5.53 -9.25
CA ASN A 49 0.68 -4.52 -10.15
C ASN A 49 -0.72 -4.03 -9.74
N LYS A 50 -1.56 -4.92 -9.22
CA LYS A 50 -2.90 -4.54 -8.72
C LYS A 50 -2.83 -3.73 -7.43
N VAL A 51 -1.85 -4.01 -6.57
CA VAL A 51 -1.62 -3.26 -5.34
C VAL A 51 -1.11 -1.85 -5.62
N THR A 52 -0.23 -1.70 -6.62
CA THR A 52 0.37 -0.40 -6.94
C THR A 52 -0.48 0.44 -7.89
N GLY A 53 -1.27 -0.20 -8.77
CA GLY A 53 -2.03 0.46 -9.83
C GLY A 53 -3.53 0.66 -9.56
N CYS A 54 -4.08 0.13 -8.47
CA CYS A 54 -5.50 0.27 -8.13
C CYS A 54 -5.70 0.89 -6.75
N ASP A 55 -6.87 1.48 -6.54
CA ASP A 55 -7.33 1.86 -5.21
C ASP A 55 -7.49 0.60 -4.36
N MET A 56 -6.88 0.61 -3.17
CA MET A 56 -7.01 -0.48 -2.21
C MET A 56 -8.09 -0.13 -1.19
N PRO A 57 -9.00 -1.05 -0.82
CA PRO A 57 -10.03 -0.74 0.15
C PRO A 57 -9.41 -0.45 1.51
N LEU A 58 -9.90 0.58 2.21
CA LEU A 58 -9.52 0.83 3.60
C LEU A 58 -10.10 -0.25 4.52
N TYR A 59 -11.21 -0.87 4.13
CA TYR A 59 -11.94 -1.86 4.91
C TYR A 59 -12.15 -3.14 4.10
N PHE A 60 -11.85 -4.30 4.68
CA PHE A 60 -11.94 -5.59 4.00
C PHE A 60 -12.52 -6.67 4.92
N PRO A 61 -13.34 -7.62 4.42
CA PRO A 61 -13.87 -8.71 5.23
C PRO A 61 -12.74 -9.60 5.76
N CYS A 62 -12.60 -9.68 7.08
CA CYS A 62 -11.60 -10.51 7.73
C CYS A 62 -11.85 -12.00 7.45
N PRO A 63 -10.83 -12.80 7.11
CA PRO A 63 -10.94 -14.24 6.89
C PRO A 63 -11.06 -15.04 8.21
N CYS A 64 -11.53 -14.41 9.28
CA CYS A 64 -11.68 -15.07 10.57
C CYS A 64 -12.82 -16.09 10.52
N ARG A 65 -12.65 -17.22 11.22
CA ARG A 65 -13.71 -18.22 11.37
C ARG A 65 -14.75 -17.69 12.36
N ALA A 66 -15.74 -16.96 11.84
CA ALA A 66 -16.90 -16.45 12.57
C ALA A 66 -18.13 -16.52 11.66
N SER A 67 -19.33 -16.59 12.25
CA SER A 67 -20.59 -16.65 11.49
C SER A 67 -20.85 -15.38 10.65
N LYS A 68 -20.40 -14.21 11.14
CA LYS A 68 -20.35 -12.95 10.39
C LYS A 68 -18.88 -12.50 10.28
N PRO A 69 -18.33 -12.29 9.08
CA PRO A 69 -16.95 -11.79 8.95
C PRO A 69 -16.86 -10.39 9.55
N LEU A 70 -15.83 -10.17 10.38
CA LEU A 70 -15.55 -8.85 10.93
C LEU A 70 -14.93 -7.95 9.87
N THR A 71 -15.18 -6.65 9.94
CA THR A 71 -14.47 -5.66 9.13
C THR A 71 -13.03 -5.53 9.63
N ALA A 72 -12.06 -5.85 8.79
CA ALA A 72 -10.65 -5.51 9.00
C ALA A 72 -10.34 -4.17 8.33
N GLN A 73 -9.37 -3.45 8.87
CA GLN A 73 -8.92 -2.17 8.35
C GLN A 73 -7.50 -2.28 7.81
N LEU A 74 -7.20 -1.59 6.72
CA LEU A 74 -5.85 -1.44 6.20
C LEU A 74 -5.01 -0.62 7.19
N MET A 75 -4.02 -1.28 7.81
CA MET A 75 -3.23 -0.69 8.89
C MET A 75 -1.77 -0.45 8.51
N ARG A 76 -1.19 -1.27 7.62
CA ARG A 76 0.25 -1.21 7.33
C ARG A 76 0.53 -1.40 5.85
N ILE A 77 1.42 -0.56 5.33
CA ILE A 77 2.00 -0.70 4.00
C ILE A 77 3.46 -1.09 4.17
N HIS A 78 3.82 -2.23 3.58
CA HIS A 78 5.15 -2.79 3.64
C HIS A 78 5.86 -2.53 2.33
N VAL A 79 7.10 -2.04 2.38
CA VAL A 79 7.93 -1.81 1.20
C VAL A 79 9.34 -2.31 1.48
N VAL A 80 9.85 -3.19 0.63
CA VAL A 80 11.26 -3.59 0.64
C VAL A 80 11.94 -2.89 -0.53
N THR A 81 12.85 -1.98 -0.22
CA THR A 81 13.62 -1.24 -1.22
C THR A 81 14.82 -2.07 -1.69
N PRO A 82 15.17 -1.99 -2.98
CA PRO A 82 16.26 -2.76 -3.55
C PRO A 82 17.63 -2.14 -3.19
N LYS A 83 18.70 -2.89 -3.43
CA LYS A 83 20.08 -2.35 -3.40
C LYS A 83 20.43 -1.51 -4.64
N ALA A 84 19.65 -1.67 -5.70
CA ALA A 84 19.81 -0.95 -6.96
C ALA A 84 19.69 0.57 -6.76
N PRO A 85 20.34 1.38 -7.62
CA PRO A 85 20.30 2.84 -7.56
C PRO A 85 18.95 3.37 -8.09
N VAL A 86 17.88 3.07 -7.35
CA VAL A 86 16.54 3.63 -7.56
C VAL A 86 16.08 4.31 -6.29
N HIS A 87 15.28 5.35 -6.47
CA HIS A 87 14.56 6.04 -5.41
C HIS A 87 13.12 5.53 -5.38
N VAL A 88 12.72 5.01 -4.23
CA VAL A 88 11.34 4.63 -3.94
C VAL A 88 10.72 5.73 -3.09
N THR A 89 9.54 6.19 -3.45
CA THR A 89 8.80 7.22 -2.71
C THR A 89 7.39 6.74 -2.38
N LEU A 90 6.84 7.24 -1.27
CA LEU A 90 5.44 7.04 -0.90
C LEU A 90 4.69 8.38 -0.82
N ASN A 91 3.46 8.41 -1.31
CA ASN A 91 2.55 9.54 -1.18
C ASN A 91 1.13 9.02 -0.88
N PRO A 92 0.90 8.47 0.33
CA PRO A 92 -0.36 7.83 0.66
C PRO A 92 -1.47 8.88 0.75
N ARG A 93 -2.60 8.57 0.12
CA ARG A 93 -3.81 9.39 0.14
C ARG A 93 -4.99 8.51 0.51
N VAL A 94 -5.66 8.81 1.62
CA VAL A 94 -6.72 7.96 2.16
C VAL A 94 -8.04 8.71 2.19
N GLN A 95 -9.08 8.11 1.62
CA GLN A 95 -10.45 8.57 1.73
C GLN A 95 -11.23 7.56 2.58
N PRO A 96 -11.55 7.87 3.84
CA PRO A 96 -12.11 6.88 4.77
C PRO A 96 -13.59 6.55 4.55
N ALA A 97 -14.34 7.39 3.82
CA ALA A 97 -15.75 7.17 3.50
C ALA A 97 -16.07 7.72 2.10
N PRO A 98 -17.24 7.42 1.51
CA PRO A 98 -17.63 8.00 0.22
C PRO A 98 -17.70 9.54 0.27
N SER A 99 -17.59 10.18 -0.90
CA SER A 99 -17.84 11.62 -1.05
C SER A 99 -19.17 12.00 -0.38
N PRO A 100 -19.24 13.09 0.40
CA PRO A 100 -18.32 14.26 0.47
C PRO A 100 -17.11 14.15 1.43
N CYS A 101 -16.65 12.95 1.78
CA CYS A 101 -15.48 12.77 2.66
C CYS A 101 -14.15 13.32 2.07
N PRO A 102 -13.32 14.03 2.88
CA PRO A 102 -12.02 14.55 2.46
C PRO A 102 -10.98 13.45 2.23
N ILE A 103 -9.89 13.82 1.56
CA ILE A 103 -8.72 12.97 1.34
C ILE A 103 -7.65 13.36 2.37
N PHE A 104 -7.27 12.41 3.20
CA PHE A 104 -6.19 12.53 4.17
C PHE A 104 -4.85 12.25 3.51
N VAL A 105 -3.88 13.11 3.79
CA VAL A 105 -2.49 13.04 3.28
C VAL A 105 -1.52 13.10 4.46
N THR A 106 -0.24 12.82 4.22
CA THR A 106 0.80 12.84 5.26
C THR A 106 1.17 14.24 5.76
N GLY A 107 0.75 15.28 5.05
CA GLY A 107 1.19 16.67 5.29
C GLY A 107 2.62 16.96 4.82
N CYS A 108 3.31 15.96 4.23
CA CYS A 108 4.61 16.19 3.59
C CYS A 108 4.42 17.00 2.30
N GLN A 109 5.29 17.98 2.07
CA GLN A 109 5.28 18.79 0.84
C GLN A 109 5.62 17.94 -0.40
N GLU A 110 6.52 16.97 -0.22
CA GLU A 110 6.97 16.05 -1.28
C GLU A 110 6.72 14.59 -0.87
N PRO A 111 6.60 13.67 -1.84
CA PRO A 111 6.57 12.24 -1.58
C PRO A 111 7.74 11.79 -0.71
N MET A 112 7.45 11.02 0.33
CA MET A 112 8.44 10.56 1.31
C MET A 112 9.39 9.54 0.66
N ARG A 113 10.66 9.90 0.54
CA ARG A 113 11.73 9.06 -0.02
C ARG A 113 12.17 8.00 0.98
N LEU A 114 12.16 6.74 0.54
CA LEU A 114 12.62 5.60 1.32
C LEU A 114 14.12 5.38 1.12
N SER A 115 14.83 5.02 2.17
CA SER A 115 16.23 4.58 2.06
C SER A 115 16.32 3.26 1.29
N GLN A 116 17.43 3.05 0.59
CA GLN A 116 17.72 1.82 -0.16
C GLN A 116 18.03 0.65 0.78
N SER A 117 17.92 -0.57 0.26
CA SER A 117 18.26 -1.81 0.97
C SER A 117 17.58 -1.97 2.34
N ALA A 118 16.36 -1.47 2.48
CA ALA A 118 15.67 -1.35 3.75
C ALA A 118 14.24 -1.91 3.68
N TYR A 119 13.77 -2.37 4.84
CA TYR A 119 12.38 -2.75 5.03
C TYR A 119 11.64 -1.61 5.74
N TRP A 120 10.70 -1.02 5.03
CA TRP A 120 9.88 0.09 5.50
C TRP A 120 8.46 -0.39 5.79
N VAL A 121 7.92 0.10 6.91
CA VAL A 121 6.51 -0.10 7.27
C VAL A 121 5.89 1.25 7.54
N LEU A 122 5.03 1.70 6.63
CA LEU A 122 4.16 2.85 6.86
C LEU A 122 2.92 2.36 7.62
N ARG A 123 2.69 2.92 8.81
CA ARG A 123 1.49 2.65 9.60
C ARG A 123 0.44 3.72 9.32
N LEU A 124 -0.75 3.31 8.90
CA LEU A 124 -1.89 4.21 8.70
C LEU A 124 -2.63 4.46 10.02
N PRO A 125 -3.32 5.62 10.15
CA PRO A 125 -4.20 5.89 11.28
C PRO A 125 -5.30 4.83 11.44
N TYR A 126 -5.62 4.52 12.69
CA TYR A 126 -6.79 3.70 13.02
C TYR A 126 -8.09 4.50 12.89
N VAL A 127 -8.07 5.77 13.31
CA VAL A 127 -9.21 6.69 13.20
C VAL A 127 -8.80 7.91 12.38
N TYR A 128 -9.64 8.27 11.42
CA TYR A 128 -9.53 9.50 10.67
C TYR A 128 -10.56 10.48 11.22
N VAL A 129 -10.19 11.75 11.43
CA VAL A 129 -11.08 12.77 12.01
C VAL A 129 -11.12 13.96 11.07
N GLY A 130 -12.32 14.34 10.63
CA GLY A 130 -12.55 15.58 9.90
C GLY A 130 -13.43 16.53 10.71
N ASP A 131 -13.87 17.60 10.07
CA ASP A 131 -14.63 18.67 10.74
C ASP A 131 -15.97 18.19 11.32
N GLN A 132 -16.54 17.13 10.77
CA GLN A 132 -17.80 16.51 11.22
C GLN A 132 -17.59 15.39 12.27
N GLY A 133 -16.35 15.23 12.75
CA GLY A 133 -15.98 14.22 13.74
C GLY A 133 -15.27 13.00 13.14
N PRO A 134 -15.18 11.89 13.89
CA PRO A 134 -14.42 10.72 13.50
C PRO A 134 -15.15 9.87 12.44
N TYR A 135 -14.41 9.43 11.43
CA TYR A 135 -14.82 8.40 10.49
C TYR A 135 -14.62 7.02 11.13
N LEU A 136 -15.71 6.45 11.64
CA LEU A 136 -15.68 5.15 12.29
C LEU A 136 -15.72 4.00 11.26
N PRO A 137 -15.04 2.88 11.52
CA PRO A 137 -15.17 1.69 10.69
C PRO A 137 -16.63 1.22 10.59
N PRO A 138 -17.08 0.82 9.40
CA PRO A 138 -18.45 0.36 9.21
C PRO A 138 -18.70 -0.96 9.93
N LYS A 139 -19.87 -1.04 10.58
CA LYS A 139 -20.32 -2.22 11.33
C LYS A 139 -20.99 -3.27 10.43
N ASP A 140 -21.46 -2.85 9.27
CA ASP A 140 -22.14 -3.69 8.30
C ASP A 140 -21.29 -3.92 7.05
N PRO A 141 -21.59 -4.98 6.28
CA PRO A 141 -20.93 -5.23 5.01
C PRO A 141 -21.09 -4.01 4.11
N ILE A 142 -19.96 -3.44 3.73
CA ILE A 142 -19.90 -2.27 2.86
C ILE A 142 -19.36 -2.66 1.48
N PRO A 143 -19.72 -1.91 0.44
CA PRO A 143 -19.04 -1.99 -0.85
C PRO A 143 -17.52 -1.78 -0.70
N PRO A 144 -16.68 -2.44 -1.50
CA PRO A 144 -15.22 -2.29 -1.45
C PRO A 144 -14.72 -0.86 -1.62
N ASN A 145 -15.50 0.01 -2.28
CA ASN A 145 -15.15 1.40 -2.54
C ASN A 145 -15.59 2.39 -1.44
N TYR A 146 -16.13 1.92 -0.32
CA TYR A 146 -16.60 2.78 0.77
C TYR A 146 -15.48 3.65 1.33
N GLY A 147 -14.39 3.03 1.79
CA GLY A 147 -13.17 3.72 2.17
C GLY A 147 -12.02 3.14 1.37
N ARG A 148 -11.04 3.96 0.98
CA ARG A 148 -9.95 3.57 0.08
C ARG A 148 -8.64 4.30 0.34
N LEU A 149 -7.56 3.58 0.17
CA LEU A 149 -6.23 4.11 -0.11
C LEU A 149 -6.13 4.30 -1.63
N LEU A 150 -5.94 5.53 -2.07
CA LEU A 150 -5.93 5.88 -3.49
C LEU A 150 -4.65 5.37 -4.17
N ALA A 151 -4.81 4.96 -5.43
CA ALA A 151 -3.70 4.58 -6.29
C ALA A 151 -2.73 5.75 -6.54
N GLY A 152 -1.55 5.42 -7.06
CA GLY A 152 -0.48 6.39 -7.32
C GLY A 152 0.28 6.80 -6.06
N MET A 153 0.17 6.05 -4.96
CA MET A 153 0.97 6.30 -3.77
C MET A 153 2.42 5.86 -3.90
N TYR A 154 2.76 4.99 -4.86
CA TYR A 154 4.11 4.47 -5.04
C TYR A 154 4.81 5.19 -6.19
N GLY A 155 5.98 5.77 -5.94
CA GLY A 155 6.82 6.37 -6.98
C GLY A 155 8.17 5.66 -7.08
N ILE A 156 8.66 5.47 -8.31
CA ILE A 156 9.97 4.90 -8.60
C ILE A 156 10.68 5.84 -9.57
N SER A 157 11.89 6.26 -9.25
CA SER A 157 12.76 7.03 -10.16
C SER A 157 14.18 6.50 -10.12
N GLU A 158 14.90 6.54 -11.23
CA GLU A 158 16.33 6.21 -11.24
C GLU A 158 17.12 7.27 -10.45
N VAL A 159 18.17 6.83 -9.76
CA VAL A 159 19.15 7.75 -9.19
C VAL A 159 20.03 8.19 -10.35
N GLY A 160 19.82 9.41 -10.86
CA GLY A 160 20.71 9.99 -11.84
C GLY A 160 22.14 10.01 -11.32
N CYS A 161 23.12 9.67 -12.16
CA CYS A 161 24.53 9.86 -11.87
C CYS A 161 24.88 11.36 -11.99
N THR A 162 24.35 12.17 -11.08
CA THR A 162 24.72 13.59 -10.93
C THR A 162 24.56 14.00 -9.47
N ASP A 163 25.44 13.51 -8.63
CA ASP A 163 25.85 14.20 -7.39
C ASP A 163 27.34 13.93 -7.18
N SER A 164 28.13 14.42 -8.12
CA SER A 164 29.57 14.63 -7.96
C SER A 164 29.87 16.02 -8.46
N LYS A 165 29.85 16.98 -7.52
CA LYS A 165 30.67 18.19 -7.42
C LYS A 165 29.97 19.17 -6.48
N PHE A 166 30.51 19.34 -5.28
CA PHE A 166 31.32 20.51 -4.90
C PHE A 166 32.33 20.10 -3.84
#